data_AF-A0A8H3C7U1-F1
#
_entry.id   AF-A0A8H3C7U1-F1
#
_cell.length_a   1.000
_cell.length_b   1.000
_cell.length_c   1.000
_cell.angle_alpha   90.00
_cell.angle_beta   90.00
_cell.angle_gamma   90.00
#
_symmetry.space_group_name_H-M   'P 1'
#
loop_
_entity.id
_entity.type
_entity.pdbx_description
1 polymer ?
#
loop_
_entity_poly.entity_id
_entity_poly.type
_entity_poly.pdbx_seq_one_letter_code
_entity_poly.pdbx_strand_id
1 'polypeptide(L)'
;MKPQAIAATLALFSAQVAAHTIFQELYVNGVSAGHLKGIRHPTFNGPITDVTSSDVICNGGPNPLVTPFDKTVINVPAGATITHEWHHSLKGPEPSNPDDPIGTSHLGPVVVYLAKVPDATQESVAGLKWFKIAEDGLDSSGQW
;
A
#
# COMPACT_ATOMS: atom_id res chain seq x y z
N MET A 1 -48.18 -4.51 22.01
CA MET A 1 -46.95 -3.70 21.85
C MET A 1 -46.22 -4.24 20.64
N LYS A 2 -46.11 -3.47 19.55
CA LYS A 2 -45.47 -3.92 18.30
C LYS A 2 -43.95 -3.67 18.42
N PRO A 3 -43.09 -4.70 18.34
CA PRO A 3 -41.66 -4.45 18.26
C PRO A 3 -41.32 -3.90 16.88
N GLN A 4 -40.83 -2.67 16.82
CA GLN A 4 -40.21 -2.11 15.62
C GLN A 4 -38.86 -2.80 15.41
N ALA A 5 -38.73 -3.52 14.30
CA ALA A 5 -37.45 -4.04 13.85
C ALA A 5 -36.59 -2.87 13.34
N ILE A 6 -35.48 -2.59 14.02
CA ILE A 6 -34.44 -1.69 13.53
C ILE A 6 -33.65 -2.49 12.49
N ALA A 7 -33.91 -2.24 11.21
CA ALA A 7 -33.08 -2.76 10.13
C ALA A 7 -31.80 -1.93 10.07
N ALA A 8 -30.70 -2.50 10.57
CA ALA A 8 -29.36 -1.95 10.35
C ALA A 8 -28.95 -2.25 8.91
N THR A 9 -29.11 -1.28 8.01
CA THR A 9 -28.64 -1.38 6.63
C THR A 9 -27.11 -1.27 6.62
N LEU A 10 -26.42 -2.41 6.60
CA LEU A 10 -24.98 -2.45 6.34
C LEU A 10 -24.78 -2.18 4.85
N ALA A 11 -24.64 -0.91 4.47
CA ALA A 11 -24.27 -0.54 3.11
C ALA A 11 -22.81 -0.95 2.86
N LEU A 12 -22.63 -2.17 2.36
CA LEU A 12 -21.36 -2.61 1.78
C LEU A 12 -21.16 -1.84 0.47
N PHE A 13 -20.48 -0.68 0.55
CA PHE A 13 -19.93 -0.05 -0.63
C PHE A 13 -18.79 -0.93 -1.14
N SER A 14 -19.08 -1.81 -2.10
CA SER A 14 -18.05 -2.45 -2.94
C SER A 14 -17.55 -1.41 -3.94
N ALA A 15 -16.84 -0.39 -3.46
CA ALA A 15 -16.16 0.54 -4.32
C ALA A 15 -14.97 -0.21 -4.95
N GLN A 16 -15.15 -0.69 -6.18
CA GLN A 16 -14.04 -1.18 -6.99
C GLN A 16 -13.27 0.01 -7.54
N VAL A 17 -12.48 0.65 -6.68
CA VAL A 17 -11.60 1.74 -7.08
C VAL A 17 -10.24 1.12 -7.41
N ALA A 18 -9.93 1.12 -8.69
CA ALA A 18 -8.68 0.62 -9.26
C ALA A 18 -7.61 1.72 -9.23
N ALA A 19 -7.02 1.96 -8.06
CA ALA A 19 -5.96 2.96 -7.86
C ALA A 19 -4.71 2.72 -8.72
N HIS A 20 -4.18 3.79 -9.29
CA HIS A 20 -2.93 3.78 -10.05
C HIS A 20 -1.86 4.60 -9.31
N THR A 21 -1.01 3.92 -8.54
CA THR A 21 0.11 4.52 -7.78
C THR A 21 1.10 3.43 -7.37
N ILE A 22 2.33 3.80 -7.04
CA ILE A 22 3.39 2.89 -6.61
C ILE A 22 4.11 3.49 -5.41
N PHE A 23 4.36 2.70 -4.37
CA PHE A 23 5.26 3.05 -3.26
C PHE A 23 6.72 2.92 -3.70
N GLN A 24 7.50 3.99 -3.59
CA GLN A 24 8.82 4.08 -4.22
C GLN A 24 9.96 4.44 -3.28
N GLU A 25 9.70 5.07 -2.15
CA GLU A 25 10.77 5.48 -1.26
C GLU A 25 10.34 5.51 0.21
N LEU A 26 11.19 4.95 1.07
CA LEU A 26 11.00 4.93 2.51
C LEU A 26 11.92 5.97 3.16
N TYR A 27 11.37 6.76 4.07
CA TYR A 27 12.15 7.65 4.92
C TYR A 27 12.12 7.17 6.35
N VAL A 28 13.28 7.15 7.01
CA VAL A 28 13.44 6.80 8.42
C VAL A 28 13.86 8.05 9.17
N ASN A 29 13.02 8.54 10.09
CA ASN A 29 13.24 9.80 10.80
C ASN A 29 13.57 10.98 9.86
N GLY A 30 12.87 11.05 8.72
CA GLY A 30 13.05 12.09 7.71
C GLY A 30 14.27 11.90 6.80
N VAL A 31 15.06 10.84 6.95
CA VAL A 31 16.19 10.52 6.06
C VAL A 31 15.76 9.47 5.04
N SER A 32 15.92 9.77 3.75
CA SER A 32 15.56 8.86 2.67
C SER A 32 16.49 7.63 2.64
N ALA A 33 15.91 6.46 2.36
CA ALA A 33 16.65 5.23 2.10
C ALA A 33 17.14 5.11 0.64
N GLY A 34 16.70 6.03 -0.23
CA GLY A 34 16.97 6.06 -1.67
C GLY A 34 15.83 5.49 -2.51
N HIS A 35 15.62 6.08 -3.68
CA HIS A 35 14.61 5.66 -4.66
C HIS A 35 14.69 4.15 -4.96
N LEU A 36 13.57 3.44 -4.75
CA LEU A 36 13.36 2.00 -4.95
C LEU A 36 14.30 1.09 -4.13
N LYS A 37 15.04 1.63 -3.15
CA LYS A 37 15.92 0.83 -2.28
C LYS A 37 15.12 0.02 -1.27
N GLY A 38 15.42 -1.27 -1.17
CA GLY A 38 14.73 -2.19 -0.27
C GLY A 38 13.24 -2.42 -0.56
N ILE A 39 12.75 -1.99 -1.73
CA ILE A 39 11.34 -2.08 -2.13
C ILE A 39 11.20 -3.06 -3.29
N ARG A 40 10.26 -4.02 -3.16
CA ARG A 40 9.85 -4.90 -4.26
C ARG A 40 8.79 -4.19 -5.07
N HIS A 41 9.21 -3.45 -6.09
CA HIS A 41 8.30 -2.62 -6.88
C HIS A 41 7.81 -3.34 -8.15
N PRO A 42 6.56 -3.07 -8.58
CA PRO A 42 6.03 -3.54 -9.86
C PRO A 42 6.64 -2.81 -11.06
N THR A 43 6.35 -3.33 -12.25
CA THR A 43 6.74 -2.73 -13.56
C THR A 43 5.80 -1.63 -14.04
N PHE A 44 4.54 -1.63 -13.60
CA PHE A 44 3.57 -0.57 -13.87
C PHE A 44 2.75 -0.24 -12.61
N ASN A 45 1.82 0.70 -12.68
CA ASN A 45 1.08 1.23 -11.52
C ASN A 45 -0.32 0.63 -11.34
N GLY A 46 -0.68 -0.40 -12.12
CA GLY A 46 -2.02 -0.99 -12.09
C GLY A 46 -2.28 -1.77 -10.79
N PRO A 47 -3.55 -1.82 -10.34
CA PRO A 47 -3.91 -2.40 -9.06
C PRO A 47 -4.01 -3.93 -9.09
N ILE A 48 -3.95 -4.52 -7.90
CA ILE A 48 -4.44 -5.87 -7.64
C ILE A 48 -5.91 -5.78 -7.24
N THR A 49 -6.78 -6.52 -7.94
CA THR A 49 -8.24 -6.49 -7.73
C THR A 49 -8.80 -7.77 -7.11
N ASP A 50 -8.10 -8.90 -7.28
CA ASP A 50 -8.47 -10.18 -6.66
C ASP A 50 -7.81 -10.33 -5.29
N VAL A 51 -8.59 -10.11 -4.24
CA VAL A 51 -8.15 -10.23 -2.84
C VAL A 51 -7.89 -11.68 -2.40
N THR A 52 -8.24 -12.67 -3.22
CA THR A 52 -7.96 -14.08 -2.96
C THR A 52 -6.64 -14.55 -3.58
N SER A 53 -6.04 -13.75 -4.48
CA SER A 53 -4.74 -14.04 -5.07
C SER A 53 -3.60 -13.83 -4.08
N SER A 54 -2.48 -14.55 -4.26
CA SER A 54 -1.22 -14.28 -3.56
C SER A 54 -0.64 -12.89 -3.88
N ASP A 55 -1.04 -12.28 -5.00
CA ASP A 55 -0.55 -10.97 -5.41
C ASP A 55 -1.00 -9.85 -4.46
N VAL A 56 -2.05 -10.07 -3.65
CA VAL A 56 -2.47 -9.11 -2.60
C VAL A 56 -1.44 -8.95 -1.49
N ILE A 57 -0.49 -9.89 -1.35
CA ILE A 57 0.48 -9.90 -0.25
C ILE A 57 1.55 -8.81 -0.45
N CYS A 58 2.15 -8.74 -1.64
CA CYS A 58 3.26 -7.84 -1.95
C CYS A 58 3.26 -7.36 -3.42
N ASN A 59 2.09 -7.30 -4.06
CA ASN A 59 1.96 -7.14 -5.53
C ASN A 59 2.50 -8.37 -6.28
N GLY A 60 2.33 -8.41 -7.60
CA GLY A 60 2.60 -9.58 -8.43
C GLY A 60 1.73 -9.58 -9.67
N GLY A 61 1.39 -10.74 -10.23
CA GLY A 61 0.50 -10.80 -11.41
C GLY A 61 -0.84 -10.10 -11.14
N PRO A 62 -1.42 -9.32 -12.08
CA PRO A 62 -1.01 -9.05 -13.46
C PRO A 62 0.11 -8.00 -13.61
N ASN A 63 0.63 -7.45 -12.51
CA ASN A 63 1.62 -6.39 -12.44
C ASN A 63 3.01 -6.89 -11.95
N PRO A 64 3.80 -7.53 -12.83
CA PRO A 64 4.97 -8.28 -12.40
C PRO A 64 6.00 -7.38 -11.72
N LEU A 65 6.60 -7.91 -10.66
CA LEU A 65 7.68 -7.27 -9.92
C LEU A 65 8.99 -7.28 -10.73
N VAL A 66 9.77 -6.22 -10.60
CA VAL A 66 11.08 -6.12 -11.26
C VAL A 66 12.08 -7.04 -10.55
N THR A 67 12.75 -7.90 -11.31
CA THR A 67 13.79 -8.81 -10.81
C THR A 67 15.13 -8.56 -11.52
N PRO A 68 16.28 -8.83 -10.86
CA PRO A 68 16.42 -9.29 -9.48
C PRO A 68 15.97 -8.23 -8.46
N PHE A 69 15.41 -8.64 -7.33
CA PHE A 69 15.02 -7.72 -6.26
C PHE A 69 16.25 -7.03 -5.65
N ASP A 70 16.13 -5.74 -5.34
CA ASP A 70 17.11 -5.03 -4.52
C ASP A 70 17.21 -5.73 -3.15
N LYS A 71 18.43 -5.99 -2.71
CA LYS A 71 18.72 -6.78 -1.49
C LYS A 71 18.99 -5.89 -0.27
N THR A 72 18.75 -4.58 -0.37
CA THR A 72 18.91 -3.67 0.76
C THR A 72 17.88 -3.97 1.83
N VAL A 73 18.34 -4.21 3.05
CA VAL A 73 17.49 -4.26 4.24
C VAL A 73 17.64 -2.94 4.98
N ILE A 74 16.57 -2.14 5.02
CA ILE A 74 16.58 -0.82 5.65
C ILE A 74 16.50 -0.99 7.17
N ASN A 75 17.49 -0.46 7.89
CA ASN A 75 17.50 -0.49 9.35
C ASN A 75 16.56 0.58 9.91
N VAL A 76 15.51 0.15 10.60
CA VAL A 76 14.52 1.03 11.23
C VAL A 76 14.53 0.78 12.75
N PRO A 77 14.95 1.75 13.57
CA PRO A 77 14.80 1.66 15.02
C PRO A 77 13.32 1.55 15.40
N ALA A 78 13.00 0.70 16.38
CA ALA A 78 11.64 0.66 16.91
C ALA A 78 11.24 2.03 17.49
N GLY A 79 10.03 2.50 17.14
CA GLY A 79 9.55 3.84 17.50
C GLY A 79 10.02 4.98 16.59
N ALA A 80 10.80 4.68 15.54
CA ALA A 80 11.13 5.66 14.50
C ALA A 80 9.88 6.11 13.74
N THR A 81 9.91 7.35 13.25
CA THR A 81 8.92 7.84 12.29
C THR A 81 9.25 7.32 10.90
N ILE A 82 8.25 6.82 10.19
CA ILE A 82 8.38 6.31 8.83
C ILE A 82 7.47 7.10 7.90
N THR A 83 8.02 7.54 6.77
CA THR A 83 7.26 8.13 5.66
C THR A 83 7.34 7.19 4.46
N HIS A 84 6.18 6.91 3.85
CA HIS A 84 6.09 6.20 2.59
C HIS A 84 5.84 7.22 1.48
N GLU A 85 6.74 7.30 0.50
CA GLU A 85 6.59 8.14 -0.66
C GLU A 85 6.01 7.32 -1.82
N TRP A 86 4.93 7.85 -2.41
CA TRP A 86 4.16 7.22 -3.46
C TRP A 86 4.16 8.12 -4.69
N HIS A 87 4.16 7.54 -5.88
CA HIS A 87 4.09 8.27 -7.14
C HIS A 87 3.28 7.55 -8.20
N HIS A 88 2.79 8.31 -9.17
CA HIS A 88 1.97 7.77 -10.26
C HIS A 88 2.79 6.90 -11.22
N SER A 89 4.05 7.27 -11.51
CA SER A 89 4.98 6.49 -12.34
C SER A 89 6.29 6.20 -11.61
N LEU A 90 7.11 5.28 -12.12
CA LEU A 90 8.39 4.85 -11.49
C LEU A 90 9.52 5.90 -11.48
N LYS A 91 9.27 7.13 -11.94
CA LYS A 91 10.28 8.19 -12.05
C LYS A 91 10.47 9.01 -10.76
N GLY A 92 9.70 8.74 -9.71
CA GLY A 92 9.61 9.61 -8.54
C GLY A 92 8.70 10.82 -8.81
N PRO A 93 8.92 11.95 -8.13
CA PRO A 93 8.08 13.14 -8.24
C PRO A 93 7.92 13.65 -9.68
N GLU A 94 6.67 13.84 -10.11
CA GLU A 94 6.33 14.38 -11.43
C GLU A 94 5.42 15.61 -11.29
N PRO A 95 5.96 16.82 -10.98
CA PRO A 95 5.14 18.01 -10.68
C PRO A 95 4.17 18.46 -11.78
N SER A 96 4.41 18.03 -13.03
CA SER A 96 3.54 18.32 -14.17
C SER A 96 2.45 17.27 -14.40
N ASN A 97 2.48 16.16 -13.66
CA ASN A 97 1.47 15.12 -13.75
C ASN A 97 0.36 15.40 -12.72
N PRO A 98 -0.88 15.73 -13.16
CA PRO A 98 -1.97 16.03 -12.23
C PRO A 98 -2.42 14.81 -11.42
N ASP A 99 -2.04 13.60 -11.82
CA ASP A 99 -2.32 12.35 -11.12
C ASP A 99 -1.17 11.90 -10.21
N ASP A 100 -0.11 12.70 -10.02
CA ASP A 100 0.96 12.41 -9.04
C ASP A 100 0.58 12.96 -7.66
N PRO A 101 0.60 12.16 -6.57
CA PRO A 101 1.04 10.75 -6.50
C PRO A 101 -0.02 9.72 -6.90
N ILE A 102 -1.29 10.10 -6.91
CA ILE A 102 -2.44 9.30 -7.33
C ILE A 102 -3.53 10.23 -7.88
N GLY A 103 -4.27 9.79 -8.91
CA GLY A 103 -5.37 10.59 -9.47
C GLY A 103 -6.48 10.85 -8.45
N THR A 104 -6.99 12.10 -8.43
CA THR A 104 -7.90 12.61 -7.38
C THR A 104 -9.25 11.88 -7.26
N SER A 105 -9.60 11.06 -8.26
CA SER A 105 -10.80 10.22 -8.22
C SER A 105 -10.66 8.95 -7.37
N HIS A 106 -9.43 8.59 -6.96
CA HIS A 106 -9.14 7.34 -6.25
C HIS A 106 -9.16 7.53 -4.74
N LEU A 107 -10.34 7.83 -4.23
CA LEU A 107 -10.58 8.00 -2.80
C LEU A 107 -10.67 6.64 -2.11
N GLY A 108 -9.91 6.46 -1.03
CA GLY A 108 -9.85 5.20 -0.30
C GLY A 108 -8.84 5.25 0.84
N PRO A 109 -8.80 4.21 1.69
CA PRO A 109 -7.91 4.20 2.84
C PRO A 109 -6.47 3.90 2.43
N VAL A 110 -5.53 4.37 3.25
CA VAL A 110 -4.13 3.93 3.24
C VAL A 110 -3.89 3.05 4.45
N VAL A 111 -3.35 1.85 4.25
CA VAL A 111 -3.15 0.88 5.34
C VAL A 111 -1.74 0.30 5.28
N VAL A 112 -1.09 0.21 6.44
CA VAL A 112 0.28 -0.29 6.57
C VAL A 112 0.29 -1.50 7.50
N TYR A 113 0.98 -2.55 7.06
CA TYR A 113 1.13 -3.80 7.79
C TYR A 113 2.61 -4.15 7.98
N LEU A 114 2.90 -4.92 9.02
CA LEU A 114 4.18 -5.60 9.18
C LEU A 114 3.96 -7.10 9.33
N ALA A 115 4.95 -7.87 8.91
CA ALA A 115 5.05 -9.28 9.20
C ALA A 115 6.48 -9.62 9.62
N LYS A 116 6.63 -10.43 10.67
CA LYS A 116 7.94 -10.96 11.02
C LYS A 116 8.36 -12.01 9.99
N VAL A 117 9.53 -11.82 9.40
CA VAL A 117 10.15 -12.75 8.44
C VAL A 117 11.44 -13.36 9.01
N PRO A 118 11.81 -14.58 8.58
CA PRO A 118 13.16 -15.12 8.78
C PRO A 118 14.24 -14.25 8.14
N ASP A 119 14.03 -13.82 6.88
CA ASP A 119 14.94 -12.99 6.11
C ASP A 119 14.12 -12.02 5.22
N ALA A 120 14.39 -10.71 5.29
CA ALA A 120 13.67 -9.69 4.52
C ALA A 120 13.93 -9.77 3.00
N THR A 121 14.98 -10.49 2.58
CA THR A 121 15.35 -10.68 1.19
C THR A 121 14.84 -11.99 0.58
N GLN A 122 14.17 -12.83 1.37
CA GLN A 122 13.59 -14.11 0.92
C GLN A 122 12.50 -13.90 -0.13
N GLU A 123 12.41 -14.75 -1.15
CA GLU A 123 11.43 -14.54 -2.23
C GLU A 123 10.01 -14.94 -1.83
N SER A 124 9.85 -16.04 -1.09
CA SER A 124 8.53 -16.50 -0.64
C SER A 124 7.95 -15.59 0.44
N VAL A 125 6.76 -15.03 0.18
CA VAL A 125 6.00 -14.18 1.12
C VAL A 125 4.71 -14.84 1.63
N ALA A 126 4.42 -16.06 1.18
CA ALA A 126 3.22 -16.80 1.58
C ALA A 126 3.31 -17.29 3.04
N GLY A 127 2.17 -17.37 3.71
CA GLY A 127 2.06 -17.93 5.06
C GLY A 127 2.57 -17.02 6.19
N LEU A 128 3.05 -15.82 5.86
CA LEU A 128 3.45 -14.81 6.84
C LEU A 128 2.27 -14.34 7.70
N LYS A 129 2.57 -13.93 8.93
CA LYS A 129 1.59 -13.40 9.88
C LYS A 129 1.65 -11.87 9.90
N TRP A 130 0.74 -11.26 9.15
CA TRP A 130 0.61 -9.82 9.02
C TRP A 130 -0.20 -9.23 10.17
N PHE A 131 0.27 -8.12 10.72
CA PHE A 131 -0.48 -7.30 11.68
C PHE A 131 -0.47 -5.85 11.21
N LYS A 132 -1.62 -5.17 11.36
CA LYS A 132 -1.78 -3.77 10.98
C LYS A 132 -1.02 -2.88 11.97
N ILE A 133 -0.32 -1.86 11.46
CA ILE A 133 0.39 -0.87 12.29
C ILE A 133 -0.10 0.57 12.09
N ALA A 134 -0.74 0.85 10.96
CA ALA A 134 -1.37 2.14 10.70
C ALA A 134 -2.52 1.98 9.70
N GLU A 135 -3.53 2.83 9.84
CA GLU A 135 -4.52 3.09 8.81
C GLU A 135 -4.96 4.55 8.87
N ASP A 136 -5.23 5.10 7.70
CA ASP A 136 -5.99 6.33 7.53
C ASP A 136 -7.13 6.04 6.56
N GLY A 137 -8.33 6.53 6.87
CA GLY A 137 -9.54 6.22 6.15
C GLY A 137 -10.57 7.33 6.32
N LEU A 138 -11.81 7.09 5.90
CA LEU A 138 -12.83 8.14 5.91
C LEU A 138 -13.06 8.73 7.31
N ASP A 139 -12.75 10.00 7.48
CA ASP A 139 -12.92 10.73 8.72
C ASP A 139 -14.36 11.26 8.91
N SER A 140 -14.65 11.83 10.08
CA SER A 140 -15.99 12.38 10.38
C SER A 140 -16.37 13.62 9.57
N SER A 141 -15.40 14.26 8.89
CA SER A 141 -15.62 15.39 8.00
C SER A 141 -15.89 14.95 6.55
N GLY A 142 -15.79 13.65 6.26
CA GLY A 142 -15.97 13.08 4.93
C GLY A 142 -14.70 13.11 4.07
N GLN A 143 -13.53 13.33 4.69
CA GLN A 143 -12.25 13.28 4.01
C GLN A 143 -11.64 11.88 4.10
N TRP A 144 -11.07 11.44 2.98
CA TRP A 144 -10.25 10.24 2.89
C TRP A 144 -8.78 10.58 3.11
#